data_AF-A0A937DB72-F1
#
_entry.id   AF-A0A937DB72-F1
#
_cell.length_a   1.000
_cell.length_b   1.000
_cell.length_c   1.000
_cell.angle_alpha   90.00
_cell.angle_beta   90.00
_cell.angle_gamma   90.00
#
_symmetry.space_group_name_H-M   'P 1'
#
loop_
_entity.id
_entity.type
_entity.pdbx_description
1 polymer ?
#
loop_
_entity_poly.entity_id
_entity_poly.type
_entity_poly.pdbx_seq_one_letter_code
_entity_poly.pdbx_strand_id
1 'polypeptide(L)'
;MRFFTFFLMFLISHATANAQNEEISPNRYRFKYRSTVYKGSKLQITAQLRSLKTSSKFTGIPEEIQEELNTLFIATKKQAIPKYYKKHAILFLDAINDYEDFANVYENALHEAVRKVKKDIHVVDFKFERQFTKAKVALDRALKEDFSDLEKFDKLKKELQDSQTKLLCHRWMKKKFEKYKSIDIVKKPDQLMMTFKKSEAISVYKMYNENRIEKIPSYLENQIIDFYYKKSLPEINPEILDLQYITKI
;
A
#
# COMPACT_ATOMS: atom_id res chain seq x y z
N MET A 1 -43.91 55.73 68.29
CA MET A 1 -43.91 57.04 67.62
C MET A 1 -42.48 57.39 67.20
N ARG A 2 -42.30 57.76 65.91
CA ARG A 2 -41.19 58.55 65.30
C ARG A 2 -39.76 57.94 65.35
N PHE A 3 -39.25 57.41 64.23
CA PHE A 3 -38.45 58.03 63.15
C PHE A 3 -36.97 58.30 63.51
N PHE A 4 -36.03 57.73 62.73
CA PHE A 4 -34.72 58.26 62.26
C PHE A 4 -33.98 57.10 61.52
N THR A 5 -34.10 56.99 60.17
CA THR A 5 -33.14 57.37 59.10
C THR A 5 -31.91 56.47 58.86
N PHE A 6 -31.79 56.05 57.59
CA PHE A 6 -30.57 55.85 56.76
C PHE A 6 -29.50 54.81 57.17
N PHE A 7 -29.34 53.75 56.36
CA PHE A 7 -28.22 53.66 55.40
C PHE A 7 -28.45 52.55 54.36
N LEU A 8 -27.97 52.83 53.15
CA LEU A 8 -28.05 52.07 51.91
C LEU A 8 -26.82 51.17 51.80
N MET A 9 -26.96 49.89 51.42
CA MET A 9 -26.07 49.25 50.43
C MET A 9 -26.56 47.85 50.03
N PHE A 10 -27.01 47.79 48.78
CA PHE A 10 -27.18 46.58 47.98
C PHE A 10 -25.80 46.03 47.60
N LEU A 11 -25.54 44.74 47.84
CA LEU A 11 -24.50 43.97 47.14
C LEU A 11 -25.19 42.89 46.31
N ILE A 12 -25.61 43.27 45.10
CA ILE A 12 -25.78 42.32 43.99
C ILE A 12 -24.41 42.23 43.33
N SER A 13 -23.69 41.15 43.62
CA SER A 13 -22.45 40.81 42.92
C SER A 13 -22.81 40.35 41.50
N HIS A 14 -22.54 41.21 40.54
CA HIS A 14 -22.58 40.91 39.12
C HIS A 14 -21.60 39.77 38.77
N ALA A 15 -22.13 38.58 38.47
CA ALA A 15 -21.45 37.61 37.62
C ALA A 15 -21.74 37.95 36.15
N THR A 16 -21.20 39.07 35.68
CA THR A 16 -21.21 39.44 34.26
C THR A 16 -19.88 39.08 33.62
N ALA A 17 -19.96 38.15 32.66
CA ALA A 17 -19.22 38.16 31.42
C ALA A 17 -17.70 38.45 31.51
N ASN A 18 -16.92 37.42 31.83
CA ASN A 18 -15.56 37.31 31.31
C ASN A 18 -15.58 36.40 30.07
N ALA A 19 -16.30 36.84 29.04
CA ALA A 19 -15.94 36.49 27.67
C ALA A 19 -14.73 37.35 27.31
N GLN A 20 -13.56 36.95 27.82
CA GLN A 20 -12.29 37.47 27.31
C GLN A 20 -12.23 37.09 25.84
N ASN A 21 -12.43 38.10 24.98
CA ASN A 21 -11.83 38.15 23.67
C ASN A 21 -10.35 37.77 23.84
N GLU A 22 -9.99 36.53 23.49
CA GLU A 22 -8.60 36.16 23.24
C GLU A 22 -8.14 37.09 22.11
N GLU A 23 -7.47 38.19 22.46
CA GLU A 23 -6.72 39.00 21.50
C GLU A 23 -5.81 38.05 20.71
N ILE A 24 -6.17 37.84 19.45
CA ILE A 24 -5.37 37.11 18.48
C ILE A 24 -4.14 37.99 18.25
N SER A 25 -3.10 37.79 19.06
CA SER A 25 -1.77 38.29 18.73
C SER A 25 -1.49 37.91 17.26
N PRO A 26 -1.08 38.84 16.38
CA PRO A 26 -0.93 38.58 14.94
C PRO A 26 0.08 37.47 14.63
N ASN A 27 0.86 37.04 15.62
CA ASN A 27 1.85 35.97 15.55
C ASN A 27 1.43 34.66 16.22
N ARG A 28 0.21 34.56 16.77
CA ARG A 28 -0.31 33.33 17.39
C ARG A 28 -1.37 32.69 16.51
N TYR A 29 -1.08 31.47 16.10
CA TYR A 29 -1.89 30.64 15.23
C TYR A 29 -2.59 29.60 16.11
N ARG A 30 -3.88 29.38 15.88
CA ARG A 30 -4.65 28.35 16.59
C ARG A 30 -5.70 27.75 15.67
N PHE A 31 -5.71 26.44 15.57
CA PHE A 31 -6.80 25.71 14.92
C PHE A 31 -6.89 24.27 15.47
N LYS A 32 -8.09 23.70 15.39
CA LYS A 32 -8.33 22.29 15.68
C LYS A 32 -8.43 21.54 14.36
N TYR A 33 -7.83 20.36 14.30
CA TYR A 33 -7.95 19.43 13.19
C TYR A 33 -8.12 18.03 13.76
N ARG A 34 -9.23 17.36 13.41
CA ARG A 34 -9.71 16.12 14.06
C ARG A 34 -9.68 16.29 15.60
N SER A 35 -8.98 15.44 16.34
CA SER A 35 -8.84 15.51 17.80
C SER A 35 -7.67 16.38 18.28
N THR A 36 -6.82 16.89 17.38
CA THR A 36 -5.59 17.61 17.72
C THR A 36 -5.79 19.13 17.66
N VAL A 37 -5.26 19.84 18.66
CA VAL A 37 -5.24 21.31 18.68
C VAL A 37 -3.82 21.80 18.36
N TYR A 38 -3.69 22.50 17.24
CA TYR A 38 -2.46 23.18 16.84
C TYR A 38 -2.50 24.60 17.38
N LYS A 39 -1.57 24.94 18.29
CA LYS A 39 -1.46 26.27 18.91
C LYS A 39 0.00 26.67 19.03
N GLY A 40 0.34 27.89 18.63
CA GLY A 40 1.70 28.42 18.77
C GLY A 40 2.05 29.45 17.71
N SER A 41 3.35 29.68 17.51
CA SER A 41 3.85 30.48 16.39
C SER A 41 3.75 29.70 15.08
N LYS A 42 3.79 30.42 13.95
CA LYS A 42 3.86 29.81 12.62
C LYS A 42 5.01 28.80 12.51
N LEU A 43 6.17 29.13 13.09
CA LEU A 43 7.36 28.28 13.08
C LEU A 43 7.11 26.96 13.83
N GLN A 44 6.51 27.05 15.01
CA GLN A 44 6.18 25.88 15.83
C GLN A 44 5.19 24.94 15.12
N ILE A 45 4.09 25.49 14.58
CA ILE A 45 3.11 24.66 13.86
C ILE A 45 3.73 24.07 12.59
N THR A 46 4.53 24.84 11.84
CA THR A 46 5.19 24.34 10.63
C THR A 46 6.19 23.22 10.94
N ALA A 47 6.86 23.29 12.10
CA ALA A 47 7.73 22.20 12.55
C ALA A 47 6.95 20.93 12.87
N GLN A 48 5.76 21.05 13.49
CA GLN A 48 4.86 19.91 13.71
C GLN A 48 4.34 19.31 12.39
N LEU A 49 3.95 20.15 11.42
CA LEU A 49 3.54 19.66 10.10
C LEU A 49 4.69 18.97 9.36
N ARG A 50 5.92 19.47 9.51
CA ARG A 50 7.12 18.85 8.93
C ARG A 50 7.39 17.48 9.55
N SER A 51 7.30 17.35 10.87
CA SER A 51 7.56 16.06 11.53
C SER A 51 6.55 14.99 11.14
N LEU A 52 5.28 15.38 10.88
CA LEU A 52 4.29 14.49 10.29
C LEU A 52 4.73 14.01 8.91
N LYS A 53 5.06 14.93 8.01
CA LYS A 53 5.52 14.62 6.66
C LYS A 53 6.74 13.69 6.60
N THR A 54 7.70 13.86 7.53
CA THR A 54 8.93 13.07 7.58
C THR A 54 8.82 11.84 8.48
N SER A 55 7.61 11.50 8.94
CA SER A 55 7.42 10.31 9.78
C SER A 55 7.80 9.04 9.02
N SER A 56 8.35 8.06 9.72
CA SER A 56 8.68 6.75 9.15
C SER A 56 7.47 6.02 8.57
N LYS A 57 6.26 6.37 9.00
CA LYS A 57 4.99 5.87 8.44
C LYS A 57 4.82 6.16 6.95
N PHE A 58 5.51 7.19 6.47
CA PHE A 58 5.47 7.68 5.11
C PHE A 58 6.73 7.29 4.33
N THR A 59 7.50 6.30 4.79
CA THR A 59 8.61 5.77 4.00
C THR A 59 8.05 4.93 2.86
N GLY A 60 8.28 5.34 1.61
CA GLY A 60 7.81 4.62 0.43
C GLY A 60 6.54 5.17 -0.22
N ILE A 61 6.20 6.44 0.06
CA ILE A 61 5.20 7.17 -0.75
C ILE A 61 5.65 7.17 -2.22
N PRO A 62 4.75 6.89 -3.18
CA PRO A 62 4.96 7.20 -4.60
C PRO A 62 5.43 8.64 -4.81
N GLU A 63 6.31 8.85 -5.78
CA GLU A 63 6.91 10.16 -6.03
C GLU A 63 5.84 11.23 -6.30
N GLU A 64 4.80 10.89 -7.07
CA GLU A 64 3.72 11.79 -7.43
C GLU A 64 2.95 12.30 -6.19
N ILE A 65 2.67 11.41 -5.24
CA ILE A 65 1.97 11.78 -4.01
C ILE A 65 2.91 12.57 -3.09
N GLN A 66 4.20 12.22 -3.08
CA GLN A 66 5.20 12.97 -2.34
C GLN A 66 5.34 14.41 -2.86
N GLU A 67 5.28 14.61 -4.18
CA GLU A 67 5.27 15.92 -4.82
C GLU A 67 4.03 16.75 -4.46
N GLU A 68 2.85 16.13 -4.45
CA GLU A 68 1.61 16.79 -4.02
C GLU A 68 1.70 17.26 -2.56
N LEU A 69 2.11 16.36 -1.65
CA LEU A 69 2.30 16.68 -0.24
C LEU A 69 3.38 17.77 -0.03
N ASN A 70 4.46 17.72 -0.81
CA ASN A 70 5.50 18.76 -0.83
C ASN A 70 4.93 20.12 -1.21
N THR A 71 4.11 20.16 -2.26
CA THR A 71 3.48 21.37 -2.79
C THR A 71 2.53 21.99 -1.77
N LEU A 72 1.66 21.19 -1.16
CA LEU A 72 0.74 21.63 -0.11
C LEU A 72 1.48 22.15 1.13
N PHE A 73 2.56 21.49 1.53
CA PHE A 73 3.41 21.92 2.65
C PHE A 73 4.09 23.27 2.36
N ILE A 74 4.65 23.45 1.17
CA ILE A 74 5.29 24.72 0.75
C ILE A 74 4.25 25.84 0.70
N ALA A 75 3.08 25.58 0.12
CA ALA A 75 1.98 26.54 0.05
C ALA A 75 1.55 27.00 1.45
N THR A 76 1.46 26.08 2.41
CA THR A 76 1.18 26.37 3.82
C THR A 76 2.26 27.27 4.45
N LYS A 77 3.54 26.90 4.32
CA LYS A 77 4.68 27.63 4.90
C LYS A 77 4.74 29.10 4.42
N LYS A 78 4.40 29.34 3.15
CA LYS A 78 4.42 30.67 2.53
C LYS A 78 3.35 31.63 3.07
N GLN A 79 2.28 31.11 3.69
CA GLN A 79 1.22 31.98 4.20
C GLN A 79 1.69 32.79 5.42
N ALA A 80 1.51 34.10 5.35
CA ALA A 80 1.80 35.03 6.45
C ALA A 80 0.58 35.36 7.31
N ILE A 81 -0.62 35.17 6.76
CA ILE A 81 -1.88 35.53 7.42
C ILE A 81 -2.47 34.29 8.11
N PRO A 82 -2.81 34.34 9.42
CA PRO A 82 -3.30 33.20 10.18
C PRO A 82 -4.48 32.46 9.55
N LYS A 83 -5.45 33.19 8.99
CA LYS A 83 -6.62 32.61 8.31
C LYS A 83 -6.22 31.75 7.11
N TYR A 84 -5.32 32.24 6.25
CA TYR A 84 -4.88 31.50 5.06
C TYR A 84 -3.92 30.38 5.41
N TYR A 85 -3.05 30.57 6.41
CA TYR A 85 -2.19 29.52 6.93
C TYR A 85 -3.02 28.35 7.44
N LYS A 86 -4.06 28.61 8.26
CA LYS A 86 -5.00 27.59 8.74
C LYS A 86 -5.62 26.82 7.57
N LYS A 87 -6.14 27.52 6.56
CA LYS A 87 -6.78 26.88 5.40
C LYS A 87 -5.83 25.91 4.69
N HIS A 88 -4.60 26.33 4.40
CA HIS A 88 -3.63 25.48 3.71
C HIS A 88 -3.09 24.37 4.61
N ALA A 89 -2.90 24.63 5.91
CA ALA A 89 -2.52 23.62 6.87
C ALA A 89 -3.58 22.51 6.96
N ILE A 90 -4.86 22.85 6.92
CA ILE A 90 -5.95 21.87 6.87
C ILE A 90 -5.87 21.04 5.58
N LEU A 91 -5.70 21.67 4.41
CA LEU A 91 -5.55 20.93 3.14
C LEU A 91 -4.35 19.95 3.15
N PHE A 92 -3.21 20.39 3.70
CA PHE A 92 -2.05 19.52 3.88
C PHE A 92 -2.34 18.37 4.85
N LEU A 93 -3.04 18.65 5.95
CA LEU A 93 -3.43 17.64 6.92
C LEU A 93 -4.47 16.67 6.35
N ASP A 94 -5.41 17.12 5.52
CA ASP A 94 -6.33 16.22 4.83
C ASP A 94 -5.57 15.28 3.90
N ALA A 95 -4.72 15.82 3.02
CA ALA A 95 -3.94 15.00 2.09
C ALA A 95 -3.03 13.97 2.78
N ILE A 96 -2.39 14.33 3.90
CA ILE A 96 -1.53 13.39 4.62
C ILE A 96 -2.32 12.27 5.32
N ASN A 97 -3.52 12.57 5.82
CA ASN A 97 -4.38 11.56 6.42
C ASN A 97 -5.02 10.67 5.35
N ASP A 98 -5.47 11.24 4.23
CA ASP A 98 -6.03 10.47 3.12
C ASP A 98 -4.99 9.49 2.56
N TYR A 99 -3.71 9.89 2.53
CA TYR A 99 -2.62 8.98 2.20
C TYR A 99 -2.41 7.89 3.25
N GLU A 100 -2.49 8.20 4.55
CA GLU A 100 -2.41 7.19 5.62
C GLU A 100 -3.54 6.15 5.47
N ASP A 101 -4.75 6.60 5.17
CA ASP A 101 -5.91 5.73 4.92
C ASP A 101 -5.68 4.85 3.66
N PHE A 102 -5.20 5.44 2.56
CA PHE A 102 -4.78 4.71 1.36
C PHE A 102 -3.71 3.65 1.67
N ALA A 103 -2.65 4.01 2.40
CA ALA A 103 -1.55 3.12 2.71
C ALA A 103 -2.06 1.89 3.47
N ASN A 104 -2.94 2.09 4.45
CA ASN A 104 -3.58 1.00 5.17
C ASN A 104 -4.42 0.09 4.24
N VAL A 105 -5.21 0.69 3.35
CA VAL A 105 -6.00 -0.08 2.37
C VAL A 105 -5.08 -0.90 1.46
N TYR A 106 -4.02 -0.29 0.93
CA TYR A 106 -3.09 -0.95 0.03
C TYR A 106 -2.37 -2.12 0.74
N GLU A 107 -1.86 -1.90 1.95
CA GLU A 107 -1.15 -2.93 2.68
C GLU A 107 -2.04 -4.13 3.03
N ASN A 108 -3.27 -3.87 3.45
CA ASN A 108 -4.24 -4.92 3.74
C ASN A 108 -4.63 -5.70 2.47
N ALA A 109 -4.90 -5.01 1.36
CA ALA A 109 -5.24 -5.64 0.10
C ALA A 109 -4.08 -6.48 -0.46
N LEU A 110 -2.84 -5.99 -0.36
CA LEU A 110 -1.66 -6.72 -0.77
C LEU A 110 -1.44 -7.97 0.10
N HIS A 111 -1.65 -7.86 1.40
CA HIS A 111 -1.55 -9.02 2.29
C HIS A 111 -2.60 -10.08 1.94
N GLU A 112 -3.82 -9.66 1.64
CA GLU A 112 -4.88 -10.57 1.20
C GLU A 112 -4.50 -11.28 -0.11
N ALA A 113 -3.98 -10.54 -1.09
CA ALA A 113 -3.50 -11.11 -2.35
C ALA A 113 -2.39 -12.15 -2.11
N VAL A 114 -1.37 -11.81 -1.30
CA VAL A 114 -0.29 -12.75 -0.94
C VAL A 114 -0.84 -14.01 -0.26
N ARG A 115 -1.81 -13.85 0.65
CA ARG A 115 -2.46 -14.97 1.35
C ARG A 115 -3.23 -15.87 0.38
N LYS A 116 -3.94 -15.31 -0.59
CA LYS A 116 -4.68 -16.07 -1.63
C LYS A 116 -3.72 -16.86 -2.51
N VAL A 117 -2.71 -16.20 -3.08
CA VAL A 117 -1.68 -16.86 -3.90
C VAL A 117 -1.02 -18.01 -3.12
N LYS A 118 -0.65 -17.77 -1.86
CA LYS A 118 -0.06 -18.79 -1.00
C LYS A 118 -1.00 -19.95 -0.73
N LYS A 119 -2.29 -19.70 -0.51
CA LYS A 119 -3.30 -20.75 -0.26
C LYS A 119 -3.39 -21.71 -1.44
N ASP A 120 -3.35 -21.18 -2.66
CA ASP A 120 -3.55 -21.98 -3.87
C ASP A 120 -2.23 -22.55 -4.43
N ILE A 121 -1.09 -22.20 -3.84
CA ILE A 121 0.23 -22.44 -4.42
C ILE A 121 0.55 -23.93 -4.64
N HIS A 122 0.11 -24.81 -3.74
CA HIS A 122 0.31 -26.25 -3.87
C HIS A 122 -0.63 -26.88 -4.90
N VAL A 123 -1.87 -26.39 -5.00
CA VAL A 123 -2.84 -26.87 -5.99
C VAL A 123 -2.38 -26.50 -7.40
N VAL A 124 -1.87 -25.28 -7.57
CA VAL A 124 -1.31 -24.82 -8.84
C VAL A 124 -0.02 -25.58 -9.20
N ASP A 125 0.85 -25.85 -8.22
CA ASP A 125 2.09 -26.63 -8.43
C ASP A 125 1.76 -28.02 -8.97
N PHE A 126 0.82 -28.72 -8.34
CA PHE A 126 0.34 -30.01 -8.81
C PHE A 126 -0.22 -29.96 -10.25
N LYS A 127 -1.02 -28.91 -10.57
CA LYS A 127 -1.58 -28.73 -11.93
C LYS A 127 -0.48 -28.54 -12.97
N PHE A 128 0.53 -27.71 -12.68
CA PHE A 128 1.65 -27.49 -13.60
C PHE A 128 2.53 -28.73 -13.75
N GLU A 129 2.78 -29.47 -12.67
CA GLU A 129 3.52 -30.74 -12.77
C GLU A 129 2.78 -31.75 -13.65
N ARG A 130 1.46 -31.91 -13.44
CA ARG A 130 0.64 -32.78 -14.29
C ARG A 130 0.64 -32.34 -15.75
N GLN A 131 0.63 -31.04 -16.03
CA GLN A 131 0.72 -30.51 -17.39
C GLN A 131 2.07 -30.86 -18.04
N PHE A 132 3.17 -30.62 -17.33
CA PHE A 132 4.51 -30.97 -17.78
C PHE A 132 4.62 -32.47 -18.10
N THR A 133 4.19 -33.34 -17.18
CA THR A 133 4.28 -34.79 -17.39
C THR A 133 3.45 -35.26 -18.58
N LYS A 134 2.25 -34.68 -18.80
CA LYS A 134 1.45 -34.98 -20.00
C LYS A 134 2.17 -34.58 -21.29
N ALA A 135 2.75 -33.38 -21.33
CA ALA A 135 3.49 -32.90 -22.50
C ALA A 135 4.72 -33.79 -22.78
N LYS A 136 5.43 -34.21 -21.71
CA LYS A 136 6.58 -35.12 -21.83
C LYS A 136 6.17 -36.48 -22.40
N VAL A 137 5.12 -37.09 -21.85
CA VAL A 137 4.61 -38.39 -22.35
C VAL A 137 4.15 -38.29 -23.80
N ALA A 138 3.53 -37.19 -24.20
CA ALA A 138 3.10 -36.98 -25.58
C ALA A 138 4.29 -36.91 -26.54
N LEU A 139 5.35 -36.17 -26.18
CA LEU A 139 6.58 -36.10 -26.97
C LEU A 139 7.30 -37.46 -27.02
N ASP A 140 7.42 -38.16 -25.89
CA ASP A 140 8.06 -39.47 -25.79
C ASP A 140 7.34 -40.54 -26.62
N ARG A 141 6.01 -40.46 -26.76
CA ARG A 141 5.23 -41.34 -27.65
C ARG A 141 5.44 -41.00 -29.12
N ALA A 142 5.39 -39.71 -29.47
CA ALA A 142 5.64 -39.27 -30.84
C ALA A 142 7.04 -39.71 -31.33
N LEU A 143 8.06 -39.66 -30.45
CA LEU A 143 9.41 -40.16 -30.73
C LEU A 143 9.47 -41.66 -31.05
N LYS A 144 8.51 -42.46 -30.56
CA LYS A 144 8.47 -43.92 -30.74
C LYS A 144 7.58 -44.37 -31.90
N GLU A 145 6.56 -43.59 -32.25
CA GLU A 145 5.52 -44.00 -33.21
C GLU A 145 5.86 -43.61 -34.66
N ASP A 146 6.23 -42.36 -34.95
CA ASP A 146 6.76 -41.91 -36.25
C ASP A 146 7.21 -40.43 -36.17
N PHE A 147 8.35 -40.08 -36.79
CA PHE A 147 8.95 -38.73 -36.79
C PHE A 147 8.66 -37.93 -38.08
N SER A 148 7.80 -38.45 -38.96
CA SER A 148 7.54 -37.90 -40.29
C SER A 148 6.84 -36.53 -40.29
N ASP A 149 6.07 -36.20 -39.24
CA ASP A 149 5.38 -34.92 -39.08
C ASP A 149 6.19 -33.95 -38.19
N LEU A 150 7.08 -33.20 -38.84
CA LEU A 150 7.97 -32.23 -38.19
C LEU A 150 7.19 -31.10 -37.50
N GLU A 151 6.07 -30.64 -38.06
CA GLU A 151 5.28 -29.54 -37.49
C GLU A 151 4.62 -29.96 -36.19
N LYS A 152 4.02 -31.15 -36.16
CA LYS A 152 3.47 -31.73 -34.93
C LYS A 152 4.57 -31.94 -33.88
N PHE A 153 5.76 -32.37 -34.29
CA PHE A 153 6.87 -32.58 -33.38
C PHE A 153 7.34 -31.27 -32.73
N ASP A 154 7.53 -30.21 -33.53
CA ASP A 154 7.93 -28.89 -33.03
C ASP A 154 6.89 -28.31 -32.06
N LYS A 155 5.60 -28.52 -32.34
CA LYS A 155 4.52 -28.13 -31.43
C LYS A 155 4.61 -28.85 -30.09
N LEU A 156 4.83 -30.17 -30.08
CA LEU A 156 4.98 -30.96 -28.85
C LEU A 156 6.22 -30.54 -28.05
N LYS A 157 7.34 -30.27 -28.74
CA LYS A 157 8.57 -29.76 -28.12
C LYS A 157 8.34 -28.41 -27.46
N LYS A 158 7.65 -27.49 -28.14
CA LYS A 158 7.28 -26.18 -27.59
C LYS A 158 6.35 -26.33 -26.38
N GLU A 159 5.34 -27.20 -26.44
CA GLU A 159 4.43 -27.42 -25.31
C GLU A 159 5.15 -27.99 -24.08
N LEU A 160 6.11 -28.89 -24.28
CA LEU A 160 6.99 -29.37 -23.21
C LEU A 160 7.82 -28.24 -22.60
N GLN A 161 8.47 -27.41 -23.44
CA GLN A 161 9.27 -26.27 -22.98
C GLN A 161 8.43 -25.24 -22.22
N ASP A 162 7.24 -24.92 -22.71
CA ASP A 162 6.33 -23.95 -22.08
C ASP A 162 5.83 -24.46 -20.72
N SER A 163 5.44 -25.74 -20.65
CA SER A 163 4.97 -26.35 -19.40
C SER A 163 6.09 -26.52 -18.37
N GLN A 164 7.31 -26.85 -18.81
CA GLN A 164 8.50 -26.90 -17.97
C GLN A 164 8.84 -25.52 -17.40
N THR A 165 8.87 -24.49 -18.26
CA THR A 165 9.11 -23.11 -17.84
C THR A 165 8.09 -22.67 -16.80
N LYS A 166 6.80 -22.90 -17.04
CA LYS A 166 5.73 -22.56 -16.09
C LYS A 166 5.92 -23.22 -14.73
N LEU A 167 6.22 -24.52 -14.71
CA LEU A 167 6.43 -25.26 -13.48
C LEU A 167 7.65 -24.74 -12.69
N LEU A 168 8.77 -24.48 -13.37
CA LEU A 168 9.98 -23.97 -12.73
C LEU A 168 9.78 -22.55 -12.17
N CYS A 169 9.16 -21.67 -12.95
CA CYS A 169 8.81 -20.31 -12.52
C CYS A 169 7.90 -20.34 -11.29
N HIS A 170 6.86 -21.18 -11.33
CA HIS A 170 5.94 -21.36 -10.21
C HIS A 170 6.65 -21.86 -8.96
N ARG A 171 7.54 -22.85 -9.08
CA ARG A 171 8.29 -23.39 -7.95
C ARG A 171 9.30 -22.41 -7.39
N TRP A 172 9.90 -21.57 -8.23
CA TRP A 172 10.73 -20.46 -7.77
C TRP A 172 9.88 -19.49 -6.92
N MET A 173 8.69 -19.12 -7.41
CA MET A 173 7.75 -18.26 -6.68
C MET A 173 7.31 -18.92 -5.37
N LYS A 174 6.94 -20.21 -5.39
CA LYS A 174 6.57 -21.03 -4.22
C LYS A 174 7.60 -20.95 -3.11
N LYS A 175 8.89 -21.14 -3.43
CA LYS A 175 10.01 -21.03 -2.47
C LYS A 175 10.09 -19.66 -1.80
N LYS A 176 9.69 -18.58 -2.48
CA LYS A 176 9.64 -17.22 -1.90
C LYS A 176 8.41 -17.08 -0.99
N PHE A 177 7.23 -17.46 -1.49
CA PHE A 177 5.95 -17.32 -0.78
C PHE A 177 5.83 -18.21 0.47
N GLU A 178 6.51 -19.35 0.51
CA GLU A 178 6.60 -20.18 1.72
C GLU A 178 7.24 -19.42 2.90
N LYS A 179 8.16 -18.49 2.61
CA LYS A 179 8.81 -17.64 3.62
C LYS A 179 7.88 -16.53 4.12
N TYR A 180 6.81 -16.21 3.39
CA TYR A 180 5.88 -15.14 3.74
C TYR A 180 4.82 -15.65 4.71
N LYS A 181 5.05 -15.48 6.01
CA LYS A 181 4.23 -16.07 7.08
C LYS A 181 3.17 -15.13 7.68
N SER A 182 3.40 -13.82 7.63
CA SER A 182 2.58 -12.82 8.31
C SER A 182 2.41 -11.56 7.45
N ILE A 183 1.64 -10.59 7.95
CA ILE A 183 1.53 -9.23 7.42
C ILE A 183 2.89 -8.51 7.34
N ASP A 184 3.92 -9.00 8.05
CA ASP A 184 5.23 -8.36 8.10
C ASP A 184 5.90 -8.29 6.73
N ILE A 185 5.61 -9.23 5.81
CA ILE A 185 6.16 -9.13 4.44
C ILE A 185 5.68 -7.87 3.72
N VAL A 186 4.52 -7.33 4.09
CA VAL A 186 4.00 -6.10 3.51
C VAL A 186 4.56 -4.88 4.23
N LYS A 187 4.63 -4.92 5.57
CA LYS A 187 5.09 -3.79 6.39
C LYS A 187 6.61 -3.62 6.39
N LYS A 188 7.34 -4.72 6.27
CA LYS A 188 8.81 -4.83 6.23
C LYS A 188 9.20 -5.72 5.06
N PRO A 189 9.00 -5.23 3.83
CA PRO A 189 9.18 -6.04 2.64
C PRO A 189 10.65 -6.41 2.41
N ASP A 190 10.86 -7.60 1.84
CA ASP A 190 12.14 -7.91 1.19
C ASP A 190 12.31 -7.07 -0.08
N GLN A 191 13.46 -7.16 -0.73
CA GLN A 191 13.75 -6.36 -1.93
C GLN A 191 12.73 -6.60 -3.06
N LEU A 192 12.28 -7.84 -3.27
CA LEU A 192 11.34 -8.19 -4.33
C LEU A 192 9.96 -7.59 -4.07
N MET A 193 9.44 -7.80 -2.86
CA MET A 193 8.16 -7.26 -2.43
C MET A 193 8.19 -5.73 -2.40
N MET A 194 9.31 -5.11 -2.02
CA MET A 194 9.47 -3.66 -2.05
C MET A 194 9.42 -3.14 -3.49
N THR A 195 10.10 -3.80 -4.43
CA THR A 195 10.03 -3.43 -5.86
C THR A 195 8.60 -3.56 -6.40
N PHE A 196 7.91 -4.65 -6.08
CA PHE A 196 6.51 -4.84 -6.46
C PHE A 196 5.59 -3.77 -5.86
N LYS A 197 5.73 -3.51 -4.54
CA LYS A 197 4.95 -2.47 -3.85
C LYS A 197 5.08 -1.12 -4.56
N LYS A 198 6.31 -0.75 -4.93
CA LYS A 198 6.60 0.52 -5.61
C LYS A 198 6.03 0.56 -7.03
N SER A 199 6.13 -0.52 -7.81
CA SER A 199 5.63 -0.53 -9.20
C SER A 199 4.12 -0.37 -9.27
N GLU A 200 3.39 -0.95 -8.31
CA GLU A 200 1.92 -0.94 -8.34
C GLU A 200 1.28 0.23 -7.58
N ALA A 201 2.04 0.97 -6.78
CA ALA A 201 1.47 1.94 -5.86
C ALA A 201 0.64 3.05 -6.56
N ILE A 202 1.07 3.54 -7.72
CA ILE A 202 0.33 4.56 -8.49
C ILE A 202 -1.00 4.00 -9.00
N SER A 203 -0.98 2.79 -9.57
CA SER A 203 -2.18 2.12 -10.08
C SER A 203 -3.19 1.88 -8.97
N VAL A 204 -2.73 1.41 -7.80
CA VAL A 204 -3.58 1.18 -6.64
C VAL A 204 -4.11 2.49 -6.07
N TYR A 205 -3.29 3.55 -6.03
CA TYR A 205 -3.71 4.87 -5.59
C TYR A 205 -4.82 5.44 -6.48
N LYS A 206 -4.69 5.28 -7.80
CA LYS A 206 -5.75 5.64 -8.74
C LYS A 206 -7.04 4.86 -8.47
N MET A 207 -6.95 3.55 -8.25
CA MET A 207 -8.12 2.74 -7.90
C MET A 207 -8.77 3.16 -6.59
N TYR A 208 -7.98 3.54 -5.59
CA TYR A 208 -8.45 4.07 -4.31
C TYR A 208 -9.23 5.38 -4.52
N ASN A 209 -8.65 6.35 -5.25
CA ASN A 209 -9.29 7.64 -5.53
C ASN A 209 -10.58 7.52 -6.37
N GLU A 210 -10.66 6.49 -7.21
CA GLU A 210 -11.86 6.18 -8.01
C GLU A 210 -12.91 5.35 -7.24
N ASN A 211 -12.74 5.15 -5.93
CA ASN A 211 -13.60 4.33 -5.06
C ASN A 211 -13.76 2.88 -5.56
N ARG A 212 -12.70 2.29 -6.13
CA ARG A 212 -12.66 0.89 -6.61
C ARG A 212 -11.89 -0.02 -5.64
N ILE A 213 -12.02 0.23 -4.34
CA ILE A 213 -11.21 -0.38 -3.28
C ILE A 213 -11.38 -1.90 -3.24
N GLU A 214 -12.61 -2.37 -3.43
CA GLU A 214 -12.98 -3.78 -3.44
C GLU A 214 -12.31 -4.60 -4.56
N LYS A 215 -11.83 -3.93 -5.62
CA LYS A 215 -11.15 -4.57 -6.76
C LYS A 215 -9.64 -4.65 -6.57
N ILE A 216 -9.08 -3.91 -5.62
CA ILE A 216 -7.63 -3.84 -5.39
C ILE A 216 -7.04 -5.23 -5.06
N PRO A 217 -7.62 -6.06 -4.17
CA PRO A 217 -7.05 -7.37 -3.86
C PRO A 217 -6.92 -8.27 -5.09
N SER A 218 -7.97 -8.38 -5.90
CA SER A 218 -7.96 -9.20 -7.12
C SER A 218 -7.02 -8.66 -8.19
N TYR A 219 -6.91 -7.33 -8.29
CA TYR A 219 -5.92 -6.70 -9.15
C TYR A 219 -4.49 -7.09 -8.72
N LEU A 220 -4.16 -6.91 -7.44
CA LEU A 220 -2.84 -7.20 -6.89
C LEU A 220 -2.48 -8.69 -6.96
N GLU A 221 -3.46 -9.58 -6.80
CA GLU A 221 -3.27 -11.02 -6.98
C GLU A 221 -2.76 -11.36 -8.40
N ASN A 222 -3.36 -10.77 -9.44
CA ASN A 222 -2.89 -10.98 -10.81
C ASN A 222 -1.51 -10.34 -11.04
N GLN A 223 -1.30 -9.11 -10.56
CA GLN A 223 -0.04 -8.40 -10.76
C GLN A 223 1.12 -9.10 -10.06
N ILE A 224 0.92 -9.61 -8.84
CA ILE A 224 1.99 -10.27 -8.09
C ILE A 224 2.39 -11.59 -8.73
N ILE A 225 1.43 -12.35 -9.27
CA ILE A 225 1.71 -13.59 -10.02
C ILE A 225 2.57 -13.27 -11.26
N ASP A 226 2.14 -12.29 -12.07
CA ASP A 226 2.87 -11.90 -13.28
C ASP A 226 4.26 -11.33 -12.96
N PHE A 227 4.37 -10.49 -11.93
CA PHE A 227 5.65 -9.94 -11.48
C PHE A 227 6.63 -11.04 -11.05
N TYR A 228 6.21 -11.96 -10.19
CA TYR A 228 7.09 -13.03 -9.72
C TYR A 228 7.43 -14.03 -10.84
N TYR A 229 6.50 -14.29 -11.77
CA TYR A 229 6.76 -15.08 -12.96
C TYR A 229 7.90 -14.45 -13.79
N LYS A 230 7.77 -13.16 -14.14
CA LYS A 230 8.80 -12.43 -14.92
C LYS A 230 10.15 -12.39 -14.20
N LYS A 231 10.15 -12.21 -12.88
CA LYS A 231 11.38 -12.20 -12.07
C LYS A 231 12.05 -13.58 -11.97
N SER A 232 11.30 -14.65 -12.12
CA SER A 232 11.84 -16.01 -12.06
C SER A 232 12.52 -16.47 -13.34
N LEU A 233 12.15 -15.94 -14.52
CA LEU A 233 12.69 -16.36 -15.82
C LEU A 233 14.23 -16.38 -15.90
N PRO A 234 14.98 -15.36 -15.44
CA PRO A 234 16.45 -15.39 -15.47
C PRO A 234 17.07 -16.27 -14.36
N GLU A 235 16.28 -16.73 -13.40
CA GLU A 235 16.73 -17.46 -12.20
C GLU A 235 16.49 -18.97 -12.28
N ILE A 236 15.67 -19.43 -13.26
CA ILE A 236 15.33 -20.84 -13.42
C ILE A 236 16.42 -21.58 -14.20
N ASN A 237 16.73 -22.80 -13.78
CA ASN A 237 17.54 -23.73 -14.54
C ASN A 237 16.66 -24.86 -15.08
N PRO A 238 16.42 -24.94 -16.40
CA PRO A 238 15.63 -25.99 -17.03
C PRO A 238 16.11 -27.42 -16.72
N GLU A 239 17.40 -27.60 -16.49
CA GLU A 239 18.01 -28.93 -16.29
C GLU A 239 17.71 -29.53 -14.91
N ILE A 240 17.29 -28.71 -13.95
CA ILE A 240 17.07 -29.11 -12.56
C ILE A 240 15.56 -29.11 -12.27
N LEU A 241 14.87 -30.15 -12.76
CA LEU A 241 13.45 -30.36 -12.49
C LEU A 241 13.22 -31.67 -11.74
N ASP A 242 12.76 -31.57 -10.50
CA ASP A 242 12.41 -32.70 -9.63
C ASP A 242 10.89 -32.90 -9.55
N LEU A 243 10.36 -34.08 -9.87
CA LEU A 243 8.90 -34.32 -9.83
C LEU A 243 8.47 -34.70 -8.41
N GLN A 244 7.48 -34.00 -7.85
CA GLN A 244 7.08 -34.12 -6.45
C GLN A 244 5.81 -34.96 -6.23
N TYR A 245 4.96 -35.10 -7.25
CA TYR A 245 3.61 -35.64 -7.10
C TYR A 245 3.36 -36.91 -7.89
N ILE A 246 4.17 -37.17 -8.92
CA ILE A 246 4.04 -38.38 -9.74
C ILE A 246 5.19 -39.30 -9.36
N THR A 247 4.85 -40.44 -8.75
CA THR A 247 5.80 -41.54 -8.49
C THR A 247 6.50 -41.86 -9.81
N LYS A 248 7.85 -41.92 -9.79
CA LYS A 248 8.70 -42.28 -10.93
C LYS A 248 8.04 -43.44 -11.69
N ILE A 249 7.52 -43.16 -12.89
CA ILE A 249 7.12 -44.18 -13.86
C ILE A 249 8.41 -44.74 -14.48
#